data_AF-A0A502FCK9-F1
#
_entry.id   AF-A0A502FCK9-F1
#
_cell.length_a   1.000
_cell.length_b   1.000
_cell.length_c   1.000
_cell.angle_alpha   90.00
_cell.angle_beta   90.00
_cell.angle_gamma   90.00
#
_symmetry.space_group_name_H-M   'P 1'
#
loop_
_entity.id
_entity.type
_entity.pdbx_description
1 polymer ?
#
loop_
_entity_poly.entity_id
_entity_poly.type
_entity_poly.pdbx_seq_one_letter_code
_entity_poly.pdbx_strand_id
1 'polypeptide(L)'
;MPRPPAALLHRALARAIVERLRAEPDAAAEALSENGLARRLGTSRSPVRGALRLLLEAGVLARREDGRLALRRLPPAGENLPGDPLPGENPATPAPAAAERLYWRLAADRLAGALPDVVGEADLARRYGASRGPVHRALLQAAGEGWVERAPSGTWRFLSLIDGAASYDESYRFRRAIEPAALRDPAFRLPAPTLERLRREQRDLLGRAGEAGPREVFELNSGFHLALVQASNNRFLADAALRLTRLRRVVGYVIALDQGRLAAQSAEHLAILDRLEAGDRESAARLLLRHLDAGRASKARLLADARLKLDGLAAAPGDG
;
A
#
# COMPACT_ATOMS: atom_id res chain seq x y z
N MET A 1 3.46 -10.29 -7.92
CA MET A 1 2.99 -9.66 -6.67
C MET A 1 3.92 -10.06 -5.53
N PRO A 2 4.40 -9.14 -4.68
CA PRO A 2 5.14 -9.54 -3.48
C PRO A 2 4.22 -10.39 -2.59
N ARG A 3 4.69 -11.57 -2.17
CA ARG A 3 3.92 -12.43 -1.28
C ARG A 3 3.72 -11.72 0.07
N PRO A 4 2.50 -11.66 0.61
CA PRO A 4 2.30 -11.19 1.99
C PRO A 4 3.18 -12.01 2.94
N PRO A 5 3.66 -11.42 4.06
CA PRO A 5 4.39 -12.15 5.09
C PRO A 5 3.63 -13.44 5.43
N ALA A 6 4.33 -14.58 5.51
CA ALA A 6 3.69 -15.89 5.64
C ALA A 6 2.67 -15.95 6.79
N ALA A 7 2.95 -15.28 7.91
CA ALA A 7 2.04 -15.17 9.04
C ALA A 7 0.72 -14.42 8.72
N LEU A 8 0.77 -13.33 7.95
CA LEU A 8 -0.43 -12.58 7.54
C LEU A 8 -1.24 -13.37 6.50
N LEU A 9 -0.56 -14.07 5.59
CA LEU A 9 -1.21 -14.94 4.61
C LEU A 9 -1.92 -16.11 5.29
N HIS A 10 -1.29 -16.76 6.27
CA HIS A 10 -1.92 -17.86 7.01
C HIS A 10 -3.17 -17.40 7.76
N ARG A 11 -3.15 -16.20 8.35
CA ARG A 11 -4.32 -15.61 9.05
C ARG A 11 -5.46 -15.28 8.10
N ALA A 12 -5.16 -14.61 6.97
CA ALA A 12 -6.16 -14.29 5.96
C ALA A 12 -6.82 -15.55 5.41
N LEU A 13 -6.03 -16.61 5.15
CA LEU A 13 -6.55 -17.89 4.70
C LEU A 13 -7.35 -18.62 5.79
N ALA A 14 -6.94 -18.55 7.06
CA ALA A 14 -7.69 -19.13 8.17
C ALA A 14 -9.08 -18.48 8.32
N ARG A 15 -9.17 -17.16 8.17
CA ARG A 15 -10.45 -16.42 8.16
C ARG A 15 -11.34 -16.83 6.98
N ALA A 16 -10.76 -16.87 5.78
CA ALA A 16 -11.48 -17.31 4.59
C ALA A 16 -12.03 -18.75 4.71
N ILE A 17 -11.28 -19.65 5.35
CA ILE A 17 -11.74 -21.03 5.64
C ILE A 17 -12.93 -21.01 6.61
N VAL A 18 -12.88 -20.21 7.68
CA VAL A 18 -13.96 -20.13 8.69
C VAL A 18 -15.23 -19.51 8.11
N GLU A 19 -15.11 -18.43 7.34
CA GLU A 19 -16.25 -17.81 6.66
C GLU A 19 -16.93 -18.78 5.69
N ARG A 20 -16.13 -19.58 4.97
CA ARG A 20 -16.62 -20.61 4.06
C ARG A 20 -17.36 -21.72 4.81
N LEU A 21 -16.78 -22.24 5.89
CA LEU A 21 -17.41 -23.28 6.72
C LEU A 21 -18.72 -22.78 7.35
N ARG A 22 -18.84 -21.48 7.59
CA ARG A 22 -20.07 -20.84 8.05
C ARG A 22 -21.14 -20.75 6.95
N ALA A 23 -20.73 -20.48 5.70
CA ALA A 23 -21.64 -20.40 4.56
C ALA A 23 -22.12 -21.79 4.07
N GLU A 24 -21.28 -22.82 4.19
CA GLU A 24 -21.54 -24.17 3.66
C GLU A 24 -21.16 -25.26 4.71
N PRO A 25 -21.93 -25.40 5.81
CA PRO A 25 -21.57 -26.31 6.92
C PRO A 25 -21.58 -27.79 6.51
N ASP A 26 -22.49 -28.20 5.62
CA ASP A 26 -22.66 -29.61 5.20
C ASP A 26 -21.59 -30.07 4.18
N ALA A 27 -20.82 -29.15 3.60
CA ALA A 27 -19.73 -29.47 2.66
C ALA A 27 -18.41 -29.86 3.36
N ALA A 28 -18.37 -29.84 4.70
CA ALA A 28 -17.13 -29.84 5.49
C ALA A 28 -16.37 -31.17 5.52
N ALA A 29 -17.03 -32.31 5.32
CA ALA A 29 -16.39 -33.63 5.49
C ALA A 29 -15.41 -34.01 4.36
N GLU A 30 -15.65 -33.56 3.12
CA GLU A 30 -14.72 -33.75 1.98
C GLU A 30 -13.84 -32.53 1.70
N ALA A 31 -14.26 -31.33 2.13
CA ALA A 31 -13.61 -30.07 1.74
C ALA A 31 -12.41 -29.64 2.61
N LEU A 32 -12.19 -30.25 3.77
CA LEU A 32 -11.12 -29.87 4.71
C LEU A 32 -9.74 -30.50 4.42
N SER A 33 -9.50 -30.97 3.20
CA SER A 33 -8.17 -31.43 2.80
C SER A 33 -7.27 -30.25 2.36
N GLU A 34 -5.97 -30.32 2.64
CA GLU A 34 -5.00 -29.31 2.19
C GLU A 34 -5.10 -29.06 0.68
N ASN A 35 -5.26 -30.13 -0.10
CA ASN A 35 -5.37 -30.07 -1.56
C ASN A 35 -6.70 -29.44 -2.01
N GLY A 36 -7.81 -29.79 -1.37
CA GLY A 36 -9.14 -29.23 -1.68
C GLY A 36 -9.19 -27.74 -1.38
N LEU A 37 -8.68 -27.33 -0.22
CA LEU A 37 -8.64 -25.93 0.21
C LEU A 37 -7.68 -25.09 -0.65
N ALA A 38 -6.50 -25.61 -0.99
CA ALA A 38 -5.56 -24.92 -1.88
C ALA A 38 -6.18 -24.64 -3.25
N ARG A 39 -6.88 -25.62 -3.85
CA ARG A 39 -7.57 -25.46 -5.13
C ARG A 39 -8.69 -24.43 -5.05
N ARG A 40 -9.51 -24.49 -4.00
CA ARG A 40 -10.66 -23.59 -3.82
C ARG A 40 -10.27 -22.16 -3.47
N LEU A 41 -9.19 -21.97 -2.72
CA LEU A 41 -8.69 -20.65 -2.30
C LEU A 41 -7.67 -20.05 -3.29
N GLY A 42 -7.39 -20.73 -4.41
CA GLY A 42 -6.48 -20.23 -5.45
C GLY A 42 -5.03 -20.03 -4.97
N THR A 43 -4.57 -20.84 -4.02
CA THR A 43 -3.24 -20.68 -3.39
C THR A 43 -2.49 -22.02 -3.29
N SER A 44 -1.21 -22.00 -2.88
CA SER A 44 -0.42 -23.22 -2.72
C SER A 44 -0.71 -23.93 -1.40
N ARG A 45 -0.31 -25.21 -1.30
CA ARG A 45 -0.56 -26.05 -0.10
C ARG A 45 0.16 -25.55 1.16
N SER A 46 1.33 -24.95 1.00
CA SER A 46 2.17 -24.46 2.10
C SER A 46 1.46 -23.40 2.98
N PRO A 47 0.88 -22.32 2.42
CA PRO A 47 0.15 -21.34 3.22
C PRO A 47 -1.18 -21.85 3.76
N VAL A 48 -1.83 -22.80 3.07
CA VAL A 48 -3.03 -23.49 3.57
C VAL A 48 -2.71 -24.36 4.77
N ARG A 49 -1.59 -25.10 4.75
CA ARG A 49 -1.10 -25.87 5.90
C ARG A 49 -0.85 -24.98 7.11
N GLY A 50 -0.27 -23.80 6.89
CA GLY A 50 -0.11 -22.78 7.93
C GLY A 50 -1.45 -22.32 8.53
N ALA A 51 -2.44 -22.06 7.68
CA ALA A 51 -3.79 -21.69 8.11
C ALA A 51 -4.51 -22.82 8.88
N LEU A 52 -4.42 -24.06 8.41
CA LEU A 52 -5.01 -25.23 9.06
C LEU A 52 -4.40 -25.51 10.44
N ARG A 53 -3.09 -25.28 10.58
CA ARG A 53 -2.41 -25.37 11.88
C ARG A 53 -2.98 -24.37 12.88
N LEU A 54 -3.19 -23.11 12.46
CA LEU A 54 -3.82 -22.09 13.31
C LEU A 54 -5.24 -22.52 13.75
N LEU A 55 -6.03 -23.09 12.84
CA LEU A 55 -7.39 -23.53 13.14
C LEU A 55 -7.43 -24.78 14.04
N LEU A 56 -6.42 -25.65 13.97
CA LEU A 56 -6.24 -26.77 14.90
C LEU A 56 -5.85 -26.28 16.30
N GLU A 57 -4.89 -25.35 16.38
CA GLU A 57 -4.48 -24.71 17.64
C GLU A 57 -5.65 -23.93 18.26
N ALA A 58 -6.52 -23.33 17.44
CA ALA A 58 -7.78 -22.71 17.84
C ALA A 58 -8.84 -23.67 18.34
N GLY A 59 -8.64 -24.95 18.03
CA GLY A 59 -9.64 -25.96 18.21
C GLY A 59 -10.93 -25.66 17.47
N VAL A 60 -10.84 -24.91 16.36
CA VAL A 60 -11.90 -24.77 15.36
C VAL A 60 -11.99 -26.06 14.56
N LEU A 61 -10.84 -26.66 14.25
CA LEU A 61 -10.73 -27.98 13.64
C LEU A 61 -10.21 -29.00 14.66
N ALA A 62 -10.49 -30.28 14.40
CA ALA A 62 -9.89 -31.41 15.09
C ALA A 62 -9.50 -32.49 14.08
N ARG A 63 -8.58 -33.36 14.48
CA ARG A 63 -8.29 -34.60 13.76
C ARG A 63 -9.26 -35.69 14.24
N ARG A 64 -9.90 -36.38 13.30
CA ARG A 64 -10.68 -37.59 13.56
C ARG A 64 -9.74 -38.78 13.76
N GLU A 65 -10.29 -39.90 14.21
CA GLU A 65 -9.57 -41.18 14.38
C GLU A 65 -8.99 -41.70 13.05
N ASP A 66 -9.63 -41.38 11.92
CA ASP A 66 -9.16 -41.72 10.56
C ASP A 66 -8.07 -40.75 10.03
N GLY A 67 -7.60 -39.81 10.84
CA GLY A 67 -6.59 -38.82 10.50
C GLY A 67 -7.08 -37.61 9.69
N ARG A 68 -8.36 -37.59 9.26
CA ARG A 68 -8.95 -36.48 8.50
C ARG A 68 -9.28 -35.30 9.41
N LEU A 69 -9.31 -34.11 8.84
CA LEU A 69 -9.72 -32.89 9.54
C LEU A 69 -11.24 -32.78 9.54
N ALA A 70 -11.81 -32.49 10.71
CA ALA A 70 -13.22 -32.19 10.89
C ALA A 70 -13.40 -30.85 11.60
N LEU A 71 -14.49 -30.18 11.29
CA LEU A 71 -14.93 -29.00 12.04
C LEU A 71 -15.33 -29.44 13.46
N ARG A 72 -14.71 -28.84 14.47
CA ARG A 72 -15.02 -29.08 15.89
C ARG A 72 -15.97 -28.04 16.45
N ARG A 73 -15.73 -26.76 16.11
CA ARG A 73 -16.61 -25.64 16.46
C ARG A 73 -16.43 -24.52 15.45
N LEU A 74 -17.49 -23.80 15.13
CA LEU A 74 -17.42 -22.53 14.41
C LEU A 74 -17.32 -21.40 15.43
N PRO A 75 -16.28 -20.54 15.37
CA PRO A 75 -16.27 -19.30 16.14
C PRO A 75 -17.48 -18.43 15.74
N PRO A 76 -18.22 -17.81 16.68
CA PRO A 76 -19.14 -16.72 16.39
C PRO A 76 -18.55 -15.67 15.43
N ALA A 77 -19.43 -15.04 14.65
CA ALA A 77 -19.02 -13.97 13.74
C ALA A 77 -18.38 -12.83 14.54
N GLY A 78 -17.16 -12.44 14.17
CA GLY A 78 -16.38 -11.42 14.88
C GLY A 78 -15.52 -11.94 16.04
N GLU A 79 -15.54 -13.24 16.36
CA GLU A 79 -14.58 -13.82 17.31
C GLU A 79 -13.19 -13.94 16.67
N ASN A 80 -12.19 -13.52 17.41
CA ASN A 80 -10.79 -13.55 17.02
C ASN A 80 -10.26 -15.00 17.09
N LEU A 81 -9.73 -15.51 15.98
CA LEU A 81 -9.01 -16.78 15.95
C LEU A 81 -7.70 -16.64 16.77
N PRO A 82 -7.09 -17.71 17.30
CA PRO A 82 -5.79 -17.60 17.96
C PRO A 82 -4.75 -17.02 17.01
N GLY A 83 -4.08 -15.98 17.48
CA GLY A 83 -3.20 -15.13 16.68
C GLY A 83 -3.89 -13.91 16.06
N ASP A 84 -5.22 -13.84 16.08
CA ASP A 84 -5.98 -12.58 16.07
C ASP A 84 -5.90 -11.96 17.49
N PRO A 85 -5.81 -10.63 17.59
CA PRO A 85 -5.76 -9.97 18.90
C PRO A 85 -7.07 -10.22 19.67
N LEU A 86 -7.01 -10.63 20.94
CA LEU A 86 -8.20 -10.93 21.76
C LEU A 86 -9.09 -9.69 21.96
N PRO A 87 -10.43 -9.83 22.02
CA PRO A 87 -11.30 -8.73 22.43
C PRO A 87 -11.12 -8.48 23.93
N GLY A 88 -10.63 -7.30 24.30
CA GLY A 88 -10.58 -6.85 25.70
C GLY A 88 -9.22 -6.94 26.40
N GLU A 89 -8.19 -7.56 25.80
CA GLU A 89 -6.81 -7.36 26.25
C GLU A 89 -6.25 -6.07 25.66
N ASN A 90 -6.47 -4.95 26.37
CA ASN A 90 -5.89 -3.67 26.05
C ASN A 90 -5.37 -2.95 27.30
N PRO A 91 -4.05 -2.95 27.53
CA PRO A 91 -3.37 -1.84 28.13
C PRO A 91 -2.47 -1.18 27.07
N ALA A 92 -2.85 0.03 26.64
CA ALA A 92 -2.10 0.93 25.77
C ALA A 92 -1.97 0.57 24.28
N THR A 93 -3.08 0.17 23.64
CA THR A 93 -3.29 0.36 22.21
C THR A 93 -3.91 1.74 22.01
N PRO A 94 -3.14 2.78 21.65
CA PRO A 94 -3.76 4.01 21.22
C PRO A 94 -4.52 3.70 19.90
N ALA A 95 -5.67 4.36 19.72
CA ALA A 95 -6.67 4.16 18.66
C ALA A 95 -6.07 3.97 17.24
N PRO A 96 -6.81 3.50 16.21
CA PRO A 96 -6.32 3.50 14.82
C PRO A 96 -5.60 4.80 14.42
N ALA A 97 -6.12 5.92 14.92
CA ALA A 97 -5.55 7.26 14.80
C ALA A 97 -4.10 7.38 15.34
N ALA A 98 -3.71 6.62 16.35
CA ALA A 98 -2.39 6.72 16.96
C ALA A 98 -1.30 5.91 16.26
N ALA A 99 -1.64 4.75 15.70
CA ALA A 99 -0.73 4.05 14.80
C ALA A 99 -0.52 4.87 13.51
N GLU A 100 -1.58 5.52 13.03
CA GLU A 100 -1.52 6.46 11.92
C GLU A 100 -0.69 7.71 12.26
N ARG A 101 -0.89 8.33 13.44
CA ARG A 101 -0.02 9.42 13.92
C ARG A 101 1.44 8.99 14.04
N LEU A 102 1.72 7.80 14.56
CA LEU A 102 3.08 7.27 14.66
C LEU A 102 3.69 7.02 13.28
N TYR A 103 2.90 6.56 12.31
CA TYR A 103 3.34 6.43 10.93
C TYR A 103 3.77 7.79 10.37
N TRP A 104 2.98 8.85 10.56
CA TRP A 104 3.32 10.19 10.07
C TRP A 104 4.53 10.80 10.79
N ARG A 105 4.65 10.60 12.11
CA ARG A 105 5.85 11.00 12.86
C ARG A 105 7.09 10.25 12.40
N LEU A 106 6.98 8.95 12.14
CA LEU A 106 8.07 8.12 11.61
C LEU A 106 8.53 8.62 10.23
N ALA A 107 7.59 8.94 9.35
CA ALA A 107 7.85 9.53 8.04
C ALA A 107 8.55 10.89 8.16
N ALA A 108 8.02 11.79 9.00
CA ALA A 108 8.59 13.12 9.24
C ALA A 108 10.04 13.02 9.74
N ASP A 109 10.28 12.23 10.79
CA ASP A 109 11.60 12.06 11.39
C ASP A 109 12.59 11.42 10.39
N ARG A 110 12.15 10.47 9.54
CA ARG A 110 13.03 9.90 8.50
C ARG A 110 13.39 10.90 7.42
N LEU A 111 12.43 11.72 6.98
CA LEU A 111 12.67 12.78 5.97
C LEU A 111 13.52 13.92 6.52
N ALA A 112 13.41 14.21 7.82
CA ALA A 112 14.25 15.20 8.50
C ALA A 112 15.69 14.72 8.72
N GLY A 113 15.99 13.44 8.46
CA GLY A 113 17.29 12.83 8.77
C GLY A 113 17.50 12.57 10.27
N ALA A 114 16.43 12.56 11.06
CA ALA A 114 16.48 12.41 12.52
C ALA A 114 16.49 10.94 12.99
N LEU A 115 16.35 9.99 12.06
CA LEU A 115 16.44 8.55 12.32
C LEU A 115 17.64 7.94 11.58
N PRO A 116 18.36 7.00 12.21
CA PRO A 116 19.38 6.21 11.50
C PRO A 116 18.73 5.29 10.46
N ASP A 117 19.53 4.79 9.52
CA ASP A 117 19.06 3.89 8.46
C ASP A 117 18.54 2.54 8.99
N VAL A 118 19.02 2.11 10.17
CA VAL A 118 18.56 0.88 10.83
C VAL A 118 18.08 1.23 12.24
N VAL A 119 16.86 0.78 12.58
CA VAL A 119 16.19 1.08 13.85
C VAL A 119 15.61 -0.17 14.49
N GLY A 120 15.65 -0.22 15.82
CA GLY A 120 14.92 -1.20 16.63
C GLY A 120 13.55 -0.69 17.04
N GLU A 121 12.57 -1.60 17.19
CA GLU A 121 11.24 -1.24 17.69
C GLU A 121 11.27 -0.67 19.11
N ALA A 122 12.18 -1.16 19.95
CA ALA A 122 12.33 -0.68 21.32
C ALA A 122 12.84 0.77 21.37
N ASP A 123 13.72 1.16 20.44
CA ASP A 123 14.28 2.51 20.37
C ASP A 123 13.22 3.50 19.87
N LEU A 124 12.45 3.11 18.85
CA LEU A 124 11.32 3.90 18.36
C LEU A 124 10.21 4.03 19.40
N ALA A 125 9.93 2.97 20.17
CA ALA A 125 8.97 3.01 21.27
C ALA A 125 9.38 4.04 22.34
N ARG A 126 10.66 4.05 22.75
CA ARG A 126 11.18 5.06 23.68
C ARG A 126 11.14 6.46 23.07
N ARG A 127 11.57 6.63 21.82
CA ARG A 127 11.59 7.93 21.12
C ARG A 127 10.21 8.56 21.04
N TYR A 128 9.18 7.78 20.74
CA TYR A 128 7.83 8.30 20.52
C TYR A 128 6.92 8.24 21.75
N GLY A 129 7.41 7.71 22.88
CA GLY A 129 6.59 7.49 24.08
C GLY A 129 5.41 6.54 23.82
N ALA A 130 5.61 5.52 22.99
CA ALA A 130 4.57 4.60 22.54
C ALA A 130 4.88 3.15 22.92
N SER A 131 3.84 2.33 23.05
CA SER A 131 4.01 0.88 23.23
C SER A 131 4.53 0.22 21.94
N ARG A 132 5.08 -0.99 22.04
CA ARG A 132 5.69 -1.71 20.90
C ARG A 132 4.68 -2.02 19.78
N GLY A 133 3.42 -2.27 20.13
CA GLY A 133 2.37 -2.65 19.17
C GLY A 133 2.11 -1.58 18.09
N PRO A 134 1.79 -0.32 18.45
CA PRO A 134 1.63 0.78 17.51
C PRO A 134 2.86 1.04 16.64
N VAL A 135 4.06 1.00 17.23
CA VAL A 135 5.33 1.13 16.50
C VAL A 135 5.47 0.02 15.47
N HIS A 136 5.22 -1.23 15.87
CA HIS A 136 5.24 -2.38 14.98
C HIS A 136 4.25 -2.24 13.81
N ARG A 137 3.03 -1.74 14.09
CA ARG A 137 2.03 -1.48 13.04
C ARG A 137 2.46 -0.39 12.07
N ALA A 138 3.03 0.71 12.57
CA ALA A 138 3.56 1.78 11.73
C ALA A 138 4.69 1.27 10.80
N LEU A 139 5.59 0.44 11.33
CA LEU A 139 6.68 -0.18 10.56
C LEU A 139 6.17 -1.21 9.54
N LEU A 140 5.16 -2.01 9.90
CA LEU A 140 4.51 -2.91 8.96
C LEU A 140 3.81 -2.15 7.82
N GLN A 141 3.14 -1.04 8.13
CA GLN A 141 2.56 -0.16 7.13
C GLN A 141 3.66 0.40 6.22
N ALA A 142 4.74 0.94 6.80
CA ALA A 142 5.90 1.44 6.06
C ALA A 142 6.54 0.38 5.15
N ALA A 143 6.59 -0.87 5.61
CA ALA A 143 7.08 -1.99 4.84
C ALA A 143 6.12 -2.43 3.71
N GLY A 144 4.82 -2.43 3.97
CA GLY A 144 3.79 -2.65 2.94
C GLY A 144 3.82 -1.57 1.85
N GLU A 145 4.18 -0.35 2.23
CA GLU A 145 4.36 0.78 1.32
C GLU A 145 5.74 0.80 0.64
N GLY A 146 6.67 -0.04 1.10
CA GLY A 146 7.95 -0.29 0.43
C GLY A 146 8.99 0.78 0.64
N TRP A 147 9.01 1.42 1.82
CA TRP A 147 10.05 2.37 2.22
C TRP A 147 10.80 1.96 3.50
N VAL A 148 10.37 0.84 4.11
CA VAL A 148 11.06 0.12 5.18
C VAL A 148 11.12 -1.37 4.82
N GLU A 149 12.15 -2.07 5.25
CA GLU A 149 12.23 -3.53 5.19
C GLU A 149 12.70 -4.12 6.52
N ARG A 150 12.46 -5.42 6.72
CA ARG A 150 13.03 -6.12 7.89
C ARG A 150 14.52 -6.32 7.68
N ALA A 151 15.29 -6.03 8.73
CA ALA A 151 16.71 -6.28 8.82
C ALA A 151 16.99 -7.42 9.83
N PRO A 152 18.22 -7.96 9.86
CA PRO A 152 18.60 -9.01 10.82
C PRO A 152 18.34 -8.61 12.28
N SER A 153 18.31 -9.60 13.17
CA SER A 153 18.19 -9.40 14.63
C SER A 153 16.92 -8.65 15.07
N GLY A 154 15.83 -8.74 14.28
CA GLY A 154 14.55 -8.10 14.61
C GLY A 154 14.54 -6.58 14.45
N THR A 155 15.50 -6.02 13.72
CA THR A 155 15.57 -4.60 13.39
C THR A 155 14.87 -4.29 12.06
N TRP A 156 14.73 -3.01 11.75
CA TRP A 156 14.12 -2.52 10.52
C TRP A 156 15.09 -1.58 9.82
N ARG A 157 15.16 -1.67 8.48
CA ARG A 157 16.00 -0.81 7.64
C ARG A 157 15.13 0.10 6.79
N PHE A 158 15.39 1.40 6.80
CA PHE A 158 14.80 2.33 5.84
C PHE A 158 15.48 2.17 4.49
N LEU A 159 14.69 2.14 3.43
CA LEU A 159 15.23 2.18 2.07
C LEU A 159 15.64 3.61 1.74
N SER A 160 16.60 3.79 0.83
CA SER A 160 16.99 5.13 0.35
C SER A 160 15.77 5.83 -0.24
N LEU A 161 15.23 6.79 0.49
CA LEU A 161 14.04 7.52 0.10
C LEU A 161 14.39 8.61 -0.89
N ILE A 162 13.35 9.09 -1.56
CA ILE A 162 13.39 10.45 -2.08
C ILE A 162 13.11 11.34 -0.88
N ASP A 163 14.16 11.93 -0.32
CA ASP A 163 14.18 12.63 0.98
C ASP A 163 14.55 14.11 0.88
N GLY A 164 14.74 14.64 -0.33
CA GLY A 164 15.05 16.05 -0.53
C GLY A 164 14.76 16.53 -1.94
N ALA A 165 14.90 17.84 -2.17
CA ALA A 165 14.64 18.45 -3.48
C ALA A 165 15.49 17.83 -4.61
N ALA A 166 16.76 17.50 -4.33
CA ALA A 166 17.67 16.89 -5.31
C ALA A 166 17.25 15.46 -5.69
N SER A 167 17.02 14.57 -4.71
CA SER A 167 16.55 13.20 -4.98
C SER A 167 15.14 13.19 -5.60
N TYR A 168 14.31 14.20 -5.29
CA TYR A 168 13.02 14.39 -5.94
C TYR A 168 13.15 14.80 -7.39
N ASP A 169 14.07 15.71 -7.69
CA ASP A 169 14.40 16.15 -9.04
C ASP A 169 14.89 14.98 -9.91
N GLU A 170 15.81 14.16 -9.37
CA GLU A 170 16.29 12.94 -9.99
C GLU A 170 15.13 11.98 -10.30
N SER A 171 14.19 11.83 -9.37
CA SER A 171 12.99 11.01 -9.60
C SER A 171 12.18 11.51 -10.79
N TYR A 172 12.02 12.82 -10.96
CA TYR A 172 11.28 13.39 -12.09
C TYR A 172 12.06 13.26 -13.40
N ARG A 173 13.38 13.46 -13.39
CA ARG A 173 14.23 13.22 -14.57
C ARG A 173 14.10 11.76 -15.04
N PHE A 174 14.08 10.81 -14.11
CA PHE A 174 13.83 9.41 -14.42
C PHE A 174 12.44 9.17 -15.02
N ARG A 175 11.37 9.71 -14.40
CA ARG A 175 9.99 9.59 -14.93
C ARG A 175 9.84 10.17 -16.34
N ARG A 176 10.45 11.32 -16.61
CA ARG A 176 10.45 11.95 -17.94
C ARG A 176 11.09 11.05 -19.01
N ALA A 177 12.10 10.26 -18.63
CA ALA A 177 12.73 9.31 -19.54
C ALA A 177 11.85 8.08 -19.80
N ILE A 178 11.21 7.53 -18.76
CA ILE A 178 10.54 6.22 -18.87
C ILE A 178 9.05 6.28 -19.18
N GLU A 179 8.29 7.24 -18.64
CA GLU A 179 6.83 7.19 -18.76
C GLU A 179 6.35 7.56 -20.17
N PRO A 180 6.85 8.63 -20.82
CA PRO A 180 6.51 8.89 -22.23
C PRO A 180 7.00 7.79 -23.17
N ALA A 181 8.14 7.16 -22.86
CA ALA A 181 8.64 6.01 -23.63
C ALA A 181 7.70 4.80 -23.51
N ALA A 182 7.11 4.58 -22.33
CA ALA A 182 6.14 3.51 -22.13
C ALA A 182 4.89 3.66 -23.02
N LEU A 183 4.38 4.88 -23.22
CA LEU A 183 3.26 5.14 -24.14
C LEU A 183 3.63 4.87 -25.61
N ARG A 184 4.90 5.07 -25.96
CA ARG A 184 5.43 4.86 -27.30
C ARG A 184 5.85 3.41 -27.58
N ASP A 185 5.88 2.56 -26.56
CA ASP A 185 6.27 1.16 -26.71
C ASP A 185 5.37 0.46 -27.75
N PRO A 186 5.91 -0.31 -28.71
CA PRO A 186 5.11 -0.99 -29.72
C PRO A 186 4.10 -1.98 -29.12
N ALA A 187 4.38 -2.54 -27.93
CA ALA A 187 3.48 -3.45 -27.23
C ALA A 187 2.43 -2.72 -26.37
N PHE A 188 2.37 -1.39 -26.42
CA PHE A 188 1.42 -0.63 -25.63
C PHE A 188 -0.03 -0.99 -25.97
N ARG A 189 -0.78 -1.41 -24.95
CA ARG A 189 -2.21 -1.68 -25.02
C ARG A 189 -2.85 -1.34 -23.69
N LEU A 190 -3.64 -0.26 -23.67
CA LEU A 190 -4.45 0.12 -22.53
C LEU A 190 -5.85 -0.50 -22.65
N PRO A 191 -6.26 -1.42 -21.74
CA PRO A 191 -7.60 -2.00 -21.80
C PRO A 191 -8.67 -0.93 -21.56
N ALA A 192 -9.78 -0.97 -22.33
CA ALA A 192 -10.89 -0.03 -22.18
C ALA A 192 -11.43 0.07 -20.73
N PRO A 193 -11.62 -1.03 -19.98
CA PRO A 193 -12.03 -0.93 -18.57
C PRO A 193 -11.03 -0.20 -17.67
N THR A 194 -9.73 -0.28 -18.00
CA THR A 194 -8.69 0.46 -17.28
C THR A 194 -8.75 1.94 -17.62
N LEU A 195 -8.90 2.29 -18.90
CA LEU A 195 -9.06 3.68 -19.34
C LEU A 195 -10.27 4.33 -18.67
N GLU A 196 -11.42 3.66 -18.69
CA GLU A 196 -12.65 4.16 -18.07
C GLU A 196 -12.52 4.34 -16.55
N ARG A 197 -11.89 3.38 -15.87
CA ARG A 197 -11.62 3.50 -14.43
C ARG A 197 -10.75 4.72 -14.14
N LEU A 198 -9.63 4.88 -14.85
CA LEU A 198 -8.74 6.04 -14.70
C LEU A 198 -9.50 7.35 -14.98
N ARG A 199 -10.34 7.38 -16.01
CA ARG A 199 -11.16 8.56 -16.35
C ARG A 199 -12.13 8.91 -15.23
N ARG A 200 -12.82 7.92 -14.64
CA ARG A 200 -13.71 8.14 -13.48
C ARG A 200 -12.95 8.69 -12.29
N GLU A 201 -11.84 8.06 -11.92
CA GLU A 201 -10.99 8.51 -10.80
C GLU A 201 -10.53 9.97 -10.96
N GLN A 202 -10.15 10.39 -12.17
CA GLN A 202 -9.75 11.78 -12.42
C GLN A 202 -10.92 12.77 -12.44
N ARG A 203 -12.10 12.35 -12.90
CA ARG A 203 -13.31 13.18 -12.82
C ARG A 203 -13.77 13.36 -11.37
N ASP A 204 -13.70 12.31 -10.56
CA ASP A 204 -14.06 12.34 -9.15
C ASP A 204 -13.12 13.28 -8.38
N LEU A 205 -11.80 13.19 -8.62
CA LEU A 205 -10.82 14.13 -8.06
C LEU A 205 -11.06 15.58 -8.47
N LEU A 206 -11.47 15.81 -9.72
CA LEU A 206 -11.79 17.15 -10.22
C LEU A 206 -13.06 17.72 -9.58
N GLY A 207 -14.10 16.88 -9.42
CA GLY A 207 -15.38 17.27 -8.83
C GLY A 207 -15.35 17.44 -7.31
N ARG A 208 -14.43 16.76 -6.62
CA ARG A 208 -14.24 16.79 -5.16
C ARG A 208 -12.90 17.43 -4.76
N ALA A 209 -12.38 18.33 -5.60
CA ALA A 209 -11.15 19.05 -5.34
C ALA A 209 -11.28 19.85 -4.04
N GLY A 210 -10.67 19.38 -2.95
CA GLY A 210 -10.85 19.94 -1.61
C GLY A 210 -11.11 18.90 -0.52
N GLU A 211 -11.81 17.82 -0.88
CA GLU A 211 -12.28 16.80 0.08
C GLU A 211 -11.39 15.56 0.15
N ALA A 212 -10.63 15.29 -0.92
CA ALA A 212 -9.78 14.12 -1.00
C ALA A 212 -8.56 14.26 -0.07
N GLY A 213 -8.32 13.22 0.74
CA GLY A 213 -7.17 13.19 1.63
C GLY A 213 -5.84 13.07 0.87
N PRO A 214 -4.70 13.54 1.42
CA PRO A 214 -3.39 13.50 0.74
C PRO A 214 -2.98 12.10 0.28
N ARG A 215 -3.33 11.07 1.06
CA ARG A 215 -3.08 9.67 0.71
C ARG A 215 -3.87 9.26 -0.53
N GLU A 216 -5.17 9.53 -0.54
CA GLU A 216 -6.06 9.22 -1.67
C GLU A 216 -5.57 9.92 -2.94
N VAL A 217 -5.27 11.22 -2.86
CA VAL A 217 -4.72 12.02 -3.96
C VAL A 217 -3.42 11.42 -4.49
N PHE A 218 -2.50 11.02 -3.61
CA PHE A 218 -1.24 10.40 -4.03
C PHE A 218 -1.47 9.04 -4.72
N GLU A 219 -2.34 8.19 -4.16
CA GLU A 219 -2.61 6.86 -4.68
C GLU A 219 -3.27 6.91 -6.06
N LEU A 220 -4.30 7.75 -6.24
CA LEU A 220 -4.98 7.92 -7.53
C LEU A 220 -4.04 8.50 -8.59
N ASN A 221 -3.23 9.50 -8.23
CA ASN A 221 -2.27 10.09 -9.16
C ASN A 221 -1.13 9.14 -9.53
N SER A 222 -0.51 8.48 -8.55
CA SER A 222 0.57 7.54 -8.83
C SER A 222 0.05 6.28 -9.52
N GLY A 223 -1.16 5.85 -9.18
CA GLY A 223 -1.87 4.76 -9.84
C GLY A 223 -2.16 5.05 -11.32
N PHE A 224 -2.51 6.30 -11.66
CA PHE A 224 -2.65 6.75 -13.05
C PHE A 224 -1.36 6.51 -13.85
N HIS A 225 -0.23 7.06 -13.39
CA HIS A 225 1.05 6.90 -14.07
C HIS A 225 1.50 5.44 -14.17
N LEU A 226 1.38 4.69 -13.07
CA LEU A 226 1.75 3.28 -13.05
C LEU A 226 0.91 2.45 -14.03
N ALA A 227 -0.40 2.69 -14.11
CA ALA A 227 -1.28 1.99 -15.04
C ALA A 227 -0.90 2.27 -16.51
N LEU A 228 -0.55 3.52 -16.84
CA LEU A 228 -0.08 3.86 -18.18
C LEU A 228 1.25 3.17 -18.51
N VAL A 229 2.19 3.13 -17.57
CA VAL A 229 3.47 2.43 -17.79
C VAL A 229 3.26 0.93 -17.93
N GLN A 230 2.40 0.32 -17.09
CA GLN A 230 2.07 -1.11 -17.18
C GLN A 230 1.40 -1.47 -18.50
N ALA A 231 0.60 -0.56 -19.06
CA ALA A 231 -0.02 -0.74 -20.36
C ALA A 231 0.99 -0.85 -21.50
N SER A 232 2.28 -0.49 -21.31
CA SER A 232 3.33 -0.73 -22.28
C SER A 232 3.64 -2.22 -22.50
N ASN A 233 3.17 -3.10 -21.59
CA ASN A 233 3.51 -4.53 -21.55
C ASN A 233 5.01 -4.82 -21.48
N ASN A 234 5.81 -3.83 -21.08
CA ASN A 234 7.24 -3.95 -20.89
C ASN A 234 7.54 -4.11 -19.40
N ARG A 235 7.90 -5.34 -19.00
CA ARG A 235 8.14 -5.68 -17.58
C ARG A 235 9.19 -4.79 -16.92
N PHE A 236 10.23 -4.37 -17.66
CA PHE A 236 11.32 -3.57 -17.10
C PHE A 236 10.86 -2.14 -16.80
N LEU A 237 10.05 -1.55 -17.68
CA LEU A 237 9.44 -0.24 -17.43
C LEU A 237 8.47 -0.31 -16.25
N ALA A 238 7.62 -1.35 -16.21
CA ALA A 238 6.66 -1.55 -15.12
C ALA A 238 7.34 -1.73 -13.75
N ASP A 239 8.37 -2.57 -13.66
CA ASP A 239 9.11 -2.83 -12.43
C ASP A 239 9.84 -1.56 -11.95
N ALA A 240 10.46 -0.82 -12.87
CA ALA A 240 11.14 0.42 -12.52
C ALA A 240 10.17 1.51 -12.06
N ALA A 241 9.02 1.67 -12.71
CA ALA A 241 7.97 2.60 -12.29
C ALA A 241 7.35 2.21 -10.94
N LEU A 242 7.14 0.91 -10.69
CA LEU A 242 6.65 0.41 -9.40
C LEU A 242 7.64 0.71 -8.27
N ARG A 243 8.93 0.45 -8.50
CA ARG A 243 9.99 0.76 -7.52
C ARG A 243 10.00 2.26 -7.21
N LEU A 244 9.98 3.12 -8.22
CA LEU A 244 9.99 4.57 -8.01
C LEU A 244 8.73 5.05 -7.29
N THR A 245 7.56 4.51 -7.63
CA THR A 245 6.28 4.87 -6.97
C THR A 245 6.33 4.62 -5.46
N ARG A 246 6.93 3.49 -5.04
CA ARG A 246 7.13 3.19 -3.61
C ARG A 246 8.02 4.21 -2.92
N LEU A 247 9.16 4.55 -3.52
CA LEU A 247 10.09 5.55 -2.97
C LEU A 247 9.49 6.95 -2.88
N ARG A 248 8.56 7.29 -3.78
CA ARG A 248 7.88 8.59 -3.82
C ARG A 248 6.77 8.73 -2.80
N ARG A 249 6.31 7.64 -2.16
CA ARG A 249 5.08 7.63 -1.36
C ARG A 249 5.16 8.56 -0.14
N VAL A 250 6.23 8.47 0.64
CA VAL A 250 6.42 9.26 1.86
C VAL A 250 6.43 10.76 1.57
N VAL A 251 7.27 11.22 0.64
CA VAL A 251 7.29 12.64 0.21
C VAL A 251 6.03 13.02 -0.56
N GLY A 252 5.47 12.10 -1.33
CA GLY A 252 4.28 12.30 -2.13
C GLY A 252 3.06 12.67 -1.30
N TYR A 253 2.91 12.06 -0.11
CA TYR A 253 1.85 12.41 0.83
C TYR A 253 1.97 13.83 1.38
N VAL A 254 3.19 14.28 1.70
CA VAL A 254 3.43 15.65 2.19
C VAL A 254 3.14 16.68 1.11
N ILE A 255 3.56 16.40 -0.12
CA ILE A 255 3.30 17.29 -1.24
C ILE A 255 1.81 17.28 -1.63
N ALA A 256 1.11 16.16 -1.46
CA ALA A 256 -0.32 16.05 -1.75
C ALA A 256 -1.22 16.85 -0.80
N LEU A 257 -0.67 17.43 0.28
CA LEU A 257 -1.35 18.44 1.10
C LEU A 257 -1.57 19.76 0.35
N ASP A 258 -0.86 20.02 -0.75
CA ASP A 258 -1.06 21.19 -1.58
C ASP A 258 -2.16 20.95 -2.63
N GLN A 259 -3.39 21.33 -2.30
CA GLN A 259 -4.56 21.12 -3.16
C GLN A 259 -4.62 22.09 -4.36
N GLY A 260 -3.81 23.15 -4.38
CA GLY A 260 -3.89 24.23 -5.39
C GLY A 260 -3.65 23.80 -6.84
N ARG A 261 -3.00 22.66 -7.08
CA ARG A 261 -2.75 22.12 -8.43
C ARG A 261 -3.62 20.90 -8.78
N LEU A 262 -4.39 20.35 -7.84
CA LEU A 262 -5.11 19.08 -8.05
C LEU A 262 -6.05 19.13 -9.27
N ALA A 263 -6.87 20.17 -9.37
CA ALA A 263 -7.79 20.34 -10.49
C ALA A 263 -7.07 20.43 -11.85
N ALA A 264 -5.99 21.21 -11.93
CA ALA A 264 -5.18 21.31 -13.14
C ALA A 264 -4.53 19.96 -13.50
N GLN A 265 -4.04 19.23 -12.50
CA GLN A 265 -3.46 17.90 -12.69
C GLN A 265 -4.47 16.90 -13.26
N SER A 266 -5.68 16.85 -12.69
CA SER A 266 -6.73 15.96 -13.16
C SER A 266 -7.21 16.32 -14.57
N ALA A 267 -7.29 17.61 -14.91
CA ALA A 267 -7.58 18.06 -16.28
C ALA A 267 -6.49 17.62 -17.28
N GLU A 268 -5.21 17.74 -16.90
CA GLU A 268 -4.07 17.25 -17.71
C GLU A 268 -4.15 15.73 -17.92
N HIS A 269 -4.47 14.95 -16.88
CA HIS A 269 -4.66 13.51 -16.98
C HIS A 269 -5.81 13.12 -17.92
N LEU A 270 -6.95 13.82 -17.84
CA LEU A 270 -8.08 13.59 -18.73
C LEU A 270 -7.71 13.85 -20.20
N ALA A 271 -7.00 14.93 -20.48
CA ALA A 271 -6.51 15.23 -21.83
C ALA A 271 -5.56 14.15 -22.37
N ILE A 272 -4.73 13.53 -21.53
CA ILE A 272 -3.88 12.39 -21.90
C ILE A 272 -4.76 11.18 -22.27
N LEU A 273 -5.76 10.85 -21.44
CA LEU A 273 -6.68 9.74 -21.69
C LEU A 273 -7.46 9.92 -22.99
N ASP A 274 -7.89 11.15 -23.32
CA ASP A 274 -8.59 11.44 -24.57
C ASP A 274 -7.72 11.15 -25.80
N ARG A 275 -6.41 11.47 -25.75
CA ARG A 275 -5.49 11.11 -26.83
C ARG A 275 -5.24 9.61 -26.92
N LEU A 276 -5.16 8.91 -25.78
CA LEU A 276 -5.01 7.46 -25.76
C LEU A 276 -6.24 6.74 -26.31
N GLU A 277 -7.44 7.23 -26.01
CA GLU A 277 -8.70 6.70 -26.55
C GLU A 277 -8.80 6.90 -28.07
N ALA A 278 -8.34 8.04 -28.57
CA ALA A 278 -8.25 8.33 -30.01
C ALA A 278 -7.11 7.57 -30.74
N GLY A 279 -6.30 6.78 -30.02
CA GLY A 279 -5.15 6.07 -30.58
C GLY A 279 -3.91 6.94 -30.84
N ASP A 280 -3.94 8.22 -30.49
CA ASP A 280 -2.84 9.17 -30.67
C ASP A 280 -1.85 9.11 -29.49
N ARG A 281 -1.07 8.03 -29.46
CA ARG A 281 -0.07 7.77 -28.40
C ARG A 281 1.05 8.81 -28.38
N GLU A 282 1.39 9.40 -29.52
CA GLU A 282 2.47 10.38 -29.60
C GLU A 282 2.06 11.71 -28.97
N SER A 283 0.84 12.20 -29.23
CA SER A 283 0.33 13.38 -28.51
C SER A 283 0.13 13.10 -27.03
N ALA A 284 -0.33 11.90 -26.65
CA ALA A 284 -0.44 11.49 -25.25
C ALA A 284 0.93 11.54 -24.54
N ALA A 285 1.99 11.01 -25.17
CA ALA A 285 3.35 11.04 -24.63
C ALA A 285 3.89 12.47 -24.48
N ARG A 286 3.61 13.36 -25.44
CA ARG A 286 3.97 14.80 -25.35
C ARG A 286 3.21 15.51 -24.24
N LEU A 287 1.92 15.23 -24.05
CA LEU A 287 1.12 15.75 -22.94
C LEU A 287 1.67 15.25 -21.59
N LEU A 288 1.97 13.96 -21.49
CA LEU A 288 2.54 13.36 -20.28
C LEU A 288 3.89 13.99 -19.91
N LEU A 289 4.77 14.24 -20.89
CA LEU A 289 6.03 14.93 -20.64
C LEU A 289 5.82 16.34 -20.06
N ARG A 290 4.92 17.14 -20.67
CA ARG A 290 4.60 18.49 -20.16
C ARG A 290 4.01 18.45 -18.76
N HIS A 291 3.12 17.49 -18.50
CA HIS A 291 2.55 17.26 -17.17
C HIS A 291 3.65 16.95 -16.13
N LEU A 292 4.61 16.09 -16.47
CA LEU A 292 5.74 15.77 -15.60
C LEU A 292 6.62 17.02 -15.36
N ASP A 293 6.87 17.83 -16.37
CA ASP A 293 7.65 19.08 -16.23
C ASP A 293 6.94 20.09 -15.31
N ALA A 294 5.63 20.27 -15.50
CA ALA A 294 4.83 21.14 -14.66
C ALA A 294 4.75 20.64 -13.20
N GLY A 295 4.63 19.32 -13.02
CA GLY A 295 4.72 18.67 -11.70
C GLY A 295 6.08 18.86 -11.03
N ARG A 296 7.18 18.75 -11.79
CA ARG A 296 8.55 18.97 -11.29
C ARG A 296 8.72 20.39 -10.76
N ALA A 297 8.34 21.39 -11.57
CA ALA A 297 8.46 22.80 -11.21
C ALA A 297 7.57 23.19 -10.00
N SER A 298 6.32 22.68 -9.97
CA SER A 298 5.40 22.96 -8.87
C SER A 298 5.92 22.39 -7.55
N LYS A 299 6.43 21.15 -7.57
CA LYS A 299 6.78 20.41 -6.36
C LYS A 299 8.17 20.73 -5.83
N ALA A 300 9.09 21.20 -6.67
CA ALA A 300 10.35 21.77 -6.23
C ALA A 300 10.14 22.95 -5.26
N ARG A 301 9.15 23.81 -5.52
CA ARG A 301 8.74 24.90 -4.61
C ARG A 301 8.20 24.36 -3.30
N LEU A 302 7.28 23.38 -3.38
CA LEU A 302 6.66 22.79 -2.19
C LEU A 302 7.64 22.00 -1.31
N LEU A 303 8.70 21.42 -1.85
CA LEU A 303 9.69 20.69 -1.07
C LEU A 303 10.59 21.60 -0.23
N ALA A 304 10.77 22.86 -0.64
CA ALA A 304 11.37 23.87 0.22
C ALA A 304 10.47 24.16 1.43
N ASP A 305 9.14 24.13 1.23
CA ASP A 305 8.13 24.42 2.26
C ASP A 305 7.68 23.18 3.07
N ALA A 306 7.83 21.98 2.52
CA ALA A 306 7.32 20.71 3.06
C ALA A 306 7.91 20.35 4.43
N ARG A 307 9.13 20.83 4.70
CA ARG A 307 9.78 20.71 6.02
C ARG A 307 8.94 21.38 7.11
N LEU A 308 8.27 22.50 6.81
CA LEU A 308 7.41 23.24 7.74
C LEU A 308 6.04 22.57 7.94
N LYS A 309 5.49 21.90 6.92
CA LYS A 309 4.16 21.23 7.00
C LYS A 309 4.20 19.90 7.76
N LEU A 310 5.32 19.19 7.71
CA LEU A 310 5.52 17.94 8.47
C LEU A 310 5.49 18.16 9.98
N ASP A 311 6.07 19.27 10.44
CA ASP A 311 6.04 19.66 11.86
C ASP A 311 4.60 19.90 12.33
N GLY A 312 3.74 20.50 11.49
CA GLY A 312 2.33 20.73 11.78
C GLY A 312 1.47 19.45 11.87
N LEU A 313 1.71 18.47 10.99
CA LEU A 313 1.04 17.15 11.06
C LEU A 313 1.50 16.33 12.26
N ALA A 314 2.73 16.53 12.73
CA ALA A 314 3.24 15.94 13.96
C ALA A 314 2.72 16.64 15.23
N ALA A 315 2.31 17.91 15.14
CA ALA A 315 1.96 18.78 16.26
C ALA A 315 0.44 18.99 16.50
N ALA A 316 -0.46 18.46 15.67
CA ALA A 316 -1.90 18.63 15.87
C ALA A 316 -2.35 18.16 17.27
N PRO A 317 -2.99 19.04 18.09
CA PRO A 317 -3.37 18.71 19.46
C PRO A 317 -4.46 17.63 19.47
N GLY A 318 -4.42 16.76 20.47
CA GLY A 318 -5.50 15.80 20.71
C GLY A 318 -6.74 16.55 21.18
N ASP A 319 -7.85 16.40 20.47
CA ASP A 319 -9.16 16.65 21.06
C ASP A 319 -9.26 15.77 22.33
N GLY A 320 -9.56 16.45 23.44
CA GLY A 320 -9.55 15.90 24.80
C GLY A 320 -10.64 14.89 25.09
#